data_AF-F3KIJ3-F1
#
_entry.id   AF-F3KIJ3-F1
#
_cell.length_a   1.000
_cell.length_b   1.000
_cell.length_c   1.000
_cell.angle_alpha   90.00
_cell.angle_beta   90.00
_cell.angle_gamma   90.00
#
_symmetry.space_group_name_H-M   'P 1'
#
loop_
_entity.id
_entity.type
_entity.pdbx_description
1 polymer ?
#
loop_
_entity_poly.entity_id
_entity_poly.type
_entity_poly.pdbx_seq_one_letter_code
_entity_poly.pdbx_strand_id
1 'polypeptide(L)' 'MINCELGAEENIMEQLRQIEQVVDVFGTIGTHDMMVKLEAENFEKIRELVSRNIQKIEKIRTISTLIKKDN' A
#
# COMPACT_ATOMS: atom_id res chain seq x y z
N MET A 1 1.08 3.39 3.87
CA MET A 1 0.43 2.82 5.06
C MET A 1 -1.05 2.67 4.77
N ILE A 2 -1.66 1.59 5.23
CA ILE A 2 -3.03 1.21 4.84
C ILE A 2 -3.79 0.77 6.10
N ASN A 3 -5.07 1.15 6.17
CA ASN A 3 -6.03 0.50 7.05
C ASN A 3 -7.09 -0.24 6.22
N CYS A 4 -7.52 -1.39 6.70
CA CYS A 4 -8.53 -2.22 6.05
C CYS A 4 -9.59 -2.71 7.04
N GLU A 5 -10.65 -3.33 6.55
CA GLU A 5 -11.62 -4.01 7.42
C GLU A 5 -10.95 -5.15 8.21
N LEU A 6 -11.49 -5.41 9.41
CA LEU A 6 -10.98 -6.47 10.28
C LEU A 6 -11.08 -7.84 9.60
N GLY A 7 -9.99 -8.59 9.61
CA GLY A 7 -9.91 -9.92 8.98
C GLY A 7 -9.63 -9.89 7.48
N ALA A 8 -9.43 -8.72 6.87
CA ALA A 8 -9.05 -8.58 5.46
C ALA A 8 -7.54 -8.45 5.24
N GLU A 9 -6.75 -8.34 6.31
CA GLU A 9 -5.34 -7.99 6.29
C GLU A 9 -4.54 -8.96 5.41
N GLU A 10 -4.63 -10.26 5.68
CA GLU A 10 -3.84 -11.29 5.00
C GLU A 10 -4.14 -11.33 3.49
N ASN A 11 -5.43 -11.29 3.11
CA ASN A 11 -5.82 -11.29 1.71
C ASN A 11 -5.37 -10.03 0.96
N ILE A 12 -5.44 -8.86 1.60
CA ILE A 12 -4.95 -7.62 0.99
C ILE A 12 -3.42 -7.67 0.85
N MET A 13 -2.70 -8.18 1.86
CA MET A 13 -1.26 -8.34 1.79
C MET A 13 -0.84 -9.28 0.64
N GLU A 14 -1.55 -10.38 0.42
CA GLU A 14 -1.30 -11.28 -0.70
C GLU A 14 -1.50 -10.58 -2.05
N GLN A 15 -2.60 -9.84 -2.22
CA GLN A 15 -2.86 -9.08 -3.44
C GLN A 15 -1.79 -8.00 -3.68
N LEU A 16 -1.37 -7.29 -2.63
CA LEU A 16 -0.32 -6.27 -2.71
C LEU A 16 1.01 -6.89 -3.16
N ARG A 17 1.37 -8.07 -2.67
CA ARG A 17 2.61 -8.77 -3.07
C ARG A 17 2.64 -9.19 -4.55
N GLN A 18 1.49 -9.22 -5.24
CA GLN A 18 1.44 -9.49 -6.68
C GLN A 18 1.69 -8.25 -7.54
N ILE A 19 1.73 -7.05 -6.94
CA ILE A 19 1.98 -5.80 -7.65
C ILE A 19 3.49 -5.65 -7.82
N GLU A 20 3.96 -5.52 -9.06
CA GLU A 20 5.39 -5.43 -9.41
C GLU A 20 6.14 -4.34 -8.62
N GLN A 21 5.51 -3.18 -8.43
CA GLN A 21 6.13 -2.03 -7.75
C GLN A 21 6.14 -2.17 -6.22
N VAL A 22 5.55 -3.22 -5.65
CA VAL A 22 5.56 -3.50 -4.22
C VAL A 22 6.84 -4.26 -3.88
N VAL A 23 7.75 -3.57 -3.19
CA VAL A 23 9.03 -4.14 -2.73
C VAL A 23 8.82 -4.98 -1.48
N ASP A 24 8.02 -4.47 -0.54
CA ASP A 24 7.74 -5.14 0.72
C ASP A 24 6.35 -4.82 1.25
N VAL A 25 5.79 -5.76 2.02
CA VAL A 25 4.52 -5.62 2.75
C VAL A 25 4.69 -6.15 4.16
N PHE A 26 4.36 -5.32 5.14
CA PHE A 26 4.43 -5.62 6.57
C PHE A 26 3.08 -5.37 7.24
N GLY A 27 2.63 -6.32 8.05
CA GLY A 27 1.60 -6.04 9.05
C GLY A 27 2.21 -5.22 10.18
N THR A 28 1.43 -4.30 10.76
CA THR A 28 1.91 -3.41 11.81
C THR A 28 1.05 -3.53 13.07
N ILE A 29 1.67 -3.30 14.24
CA ILE A 29 0.95 -3.09 15.49
C ILE A 29 0.94 -1.58 15.74
N GLY A 30 -0.24 -0.95 15.66
CA GLY A 30 -0.36 0.50 15.83
C GLY A 30 -1.64 1.05 15.21
N THR A 31 -1.57 2.28 14.72
CA THR A 31 -2.72 3.00 14.13
C THR A 31 -3.02 2.57 12.69
N HIS A 32 -2.09 1.89 12.05
CA HIS A 32 -2.23 1.36 10.71
C HIS A 32 -2.14 -0.17 10.77
N ASP A 33 -2.85 -0.82 9.86
CA ASP A 33 -2.88 -2.28 9.79
C ASP A 33 -1.68 -2.80 8.98
N MET A 34 -1.25 -2.03 7.96
CA MET A 34 -0.16 -2.41 7.06
C MET A 34 0.76 -1.24 6.66
N MET A 35 2.04 -1.55 6.50
CA MET A 35 3.03 -0.74 5.83
C MET A 35 3.47 -1.41 4.52
N VAL A 36 3.41 -0.65 3.43
CA VAL A 36 3.78 -1.12 2.09
C VAL A 36 4.89 -0.23 1.57
N LYS A 37 6.00 -0.82 1.14
CA LYS A 37 7.10 -0.13 0.49
C LYS A 37 6.92 -0.25 -1.02
N LEU A 38 6.87 0.89 -1.69
CA LEU A 38 6.71 0.99 -3.14
C LEU A 38 7.98 1.57 -3.77
N GLU A 39 8.32 1.09 -4.96
CA GLU A 39 9.41 1.63 -5.78
C GLU A 39 8.93 1.81 -7.22
N ALA A 40 9.19 2.99 -7.79
CA ALA A 40 8.84 3.31 -9.16
C ALA A 40 9.77 4.43 -9.67
N GLU A 41 9.75 4.63 -10.99
CA GLU A 41 10.61 5.59 -11.69
C GLU A 41 10.42 7.05 -11.24
N ASN A 42 9.21 7.42 -10.82
CA ASN A 42 8.87 8.77 -10.38
C ASN A 42 7.59 8.79 -9.53
N PHE A 43 7.31 9.96 -8.95
CA PHE A 43 6.15 10.17 -8.09
C PHE A 43 4.81 9.99 -8.83
N GLU A 44 4.72 10.38 -10.09
CA GLU A 44 3.51 10.25 -10.90
C GLU A 44 3.09 8.78 -11.02
N LYS A 45 4.05 7.87 -11.24
CA LYS A 45 3.80 6.42 -11.28
C LYS A 45 3.31 5.87 -9.94
N ILE A 46 3.87 6.34 -8.82
CA ILE A 46 3.38 5.96 -7.48
C ILE A 46 1.93 6.44 -7.29
N ARG A 47 1.63 7.69 -7.67
CA ARG A 47 0.28 8.25 -7.55
C ARG A 47 -0.75 7.49 -8.40
N GLU A 48 -0.37 7.15 -9.63
CA GLU A 48 -1.21 6.34 -10.51
C GLU A 48 -1.45 4.94 -9.93
N LEU A 49 -0.39 4.25 -9.52
CA LEU A 49 -0.46 2.93 -8.90
C LEU A 49 -1.39 2.91 -7.68
N VAL A 50 -1.23 3.89 -6.78
CA VAL A 50 -2.05 3.98 -5.57
C VAL A 50 -3.52 4.19 -5.93
N SER A 51 -3.82 5.14 -6.82
CA SER A 51 -5.22 5.50 -7.14
C SER A 51 -5.95 4.48 -8.02
N ARG A 52 -5.24 3.80 -8.93
CA ARG A 52 -5.83 2.87 -9.90
C ARG A 52 -5.84 1.42 -9.43
N ASN A 53 -4.83 1.01 -8.67
CA ASN A 53 -4.69 -0.38 -8.23
C ASN A 53 -4.97 -0.50 -6.74
N ILE A 54 -4.13 0.09 -5.90
CA ILE A 54 -4.17 -0.16 -4.44
C ILE A 54 -5.51 0.30 -3.85
N GLN A 55 -5.97 1.51 -4.14
CA GLN A 55 -7.23 2.05 -3.60
C GLN A 55 -8.48 1.31 -4.11
N LYS A 56 -8.35 0.48 -5.15
CA LYS A 56 -9.44 -0.33 -5.69
C LYS A 56 -9.53 -1.72 -5.08
N ILE A 57 -8.52 -2.14 -4.30
CA ILE A 57 -8.58 -3.40 -3.56
C ILE A 57 -9.73 -3.29 -2.54
N GLU A 58 -10.64 -4.25 -2.58
CA GLU A 58 -11.81 -4.28 -1.72
C GLU A 58 -11.38 -4.28 -0.24
N LYS A 59 -12.21 -3.68 0.62
CA LYS A 59 -12.00 -3.61 2.08
C LYS A 59 -10.83 -2.75 2.56
N ILE A 60 -10.10 -2.08 1.66
CA ILE A 60 -9.22 -0.98 2.05
C ILE A 60 -10.09 0.23 2.45
N ARG A 61 -9.85 0.74 3.66
CA ARG A 61 -10.57 1.89 4.23
C ARG A 61 -9.83 3.19 3.99
N THR A 62 -8.54 3.22 4.26
CA THR A 62 -7.70 4.42 4.10
C THR A 62 -6.31 4.06 3.62
N ILE A 63 -5.70 5.00 2.90
CA ILE A 63 -4.30 4.91 2.46
C ILE A 63 -3.64 6.25 2.78
N SER A 64 -2.47 6.18 3.40
CA SER A 64 -1.57 7.32 3.59
C SER A 64 -0.23 7.01 2.95
N THR A 65 0.15 7.82 1.96
CA THR A 65 1.39 7.65 1.18
C THR A 65 2.44 8.62 1.69
N LEU A 66 3.62 8.10 2.01
CA LEU A 66 4.80 8.90 2.36
C LEU A 66 5.78 8.81 1.19
N ILE A 67 6.25 9.96 0.72
CA ILE A 67 7.21 10.05 -0.37
C ILE A 67 8.57 10.41 0.21
N LYS A 68 9.58 9.62 -0.13
CA LYS A 68 10.96 9.94 0.21
C LYS A 68 11.30 11.28 -0.42
N LYS A 69 11.76 12.22 0.39
CA LYS A 69 12.32 13.49 -0.09
C LYS A 69 13.74 13.25 -0.57
N ASP A 70 14.07 13.75 -1.76
CA ASP A 70 15.47 13.84 -2.18
C ASP A 70 16.13 14.94 -1.36
N ASN A 71 17.11 14.55 -0.54
CA ASN A 71 17.95 15.46 0.24
C ASN A 71 19.23 15.74 -0.53
#